data_AF-A0A524G383-F1
#
_entry.id   AF-A0A524G383-F1
#
_cell.length_a   1.000
_cell.length_b   1.000
_cell.length_c   1.000
_cell.angle_alpha   90.00
_cell.angle_beta   90.00
_cell.angle_gamma   90.00
#
_symmetry.space_group_name_H-M   'P 1'
#
loop_
_entity.id
_entity.type
_entity.pdbx_description
1 polymer ?
#
loop_
_entity_poly.entity_id
_entity_poly.type
_entity_poly.pdbx_seq_one_letter_code
_entity_poly.pdbx_strand_id
1 'polypeptide(L)'
;MKRALQLMLALSIISMFLISPVAAATSQGLEWGIESGDQWNFDFTVKEANEDDFIEVLYFESTGGLTTIPNILTDWVSIPNPTFDITWENGSSIGFYGLIFIFYFIVSDTFVVPIGNYTLLGELYEDSLYNGTIYNSASYWGMQLNDFEFSGNTLDIHVDYLKADGMLAHWRVTSENVTITMTRQGLPSFDIVGFIQDNLLLVAAGGVILILLIIICAKRK
;
A
#
# COMPACT_ATOMS: atom_id res chain seq x y z
N MET A 1 -19.21 28.25 25.79
CA MET A 1 -19.74 26.92 25.40
C MET A 1 -20.49 26.94 24.06
N LYS A 2 -21.52 27.77 23.84
CA LYS A 2 -22.24 27.84 22.53
C LYS A 2 -21.34 27.98 21.29
N ARG A 3 -20.37 28.89 21.33
CA ARG A 3 -19.46 29.14 20.18
C ARG A 3 -18.51 27.98 19.87
N ALA A 4 -18.03 27.26 20.90
CA ALA A 4 -17.16 26.09 20.71
C ALA A 4 -17.94 24.89 20.13
N LEU A 5 -19.19 24.70 20.58
CA LEU A 5 -20.08 23.67 20.04
C LEU A 5 -20.42 23.94 18.56
N GLN A 6 -20.71 25.20 18.21
CA GLN A 6 -20.96 25.60 16.82
C GLN A 6 -19.73 25.39 15.93
N LEU A 7 -18.53 25.65 16.44
CA LEU A 7 -17.29 25.47 15.69
C LEU A 7 -16.98 23.98 15.46
N MET A 8 -17.19 23.12 16.47
CA MET A 8 -17.04 21.67 16.32
C MET A 8 -18.04 21.09 15.32
N LEU A 9 -19.30 21.53 15.37
CA LEU A 9 -20.33 21.09 14.44
C LEU A 9 -20.03 21.55 13.00
N ALA A 10 -19.54 22.78 12.83
CA ALA A 10 -19.14 23.29 11.52
C ALA A 10 -17.95 22.50 10.95
N LEU A 11 -16.94 22.19 11.78
CA LEU A 11 -15.81 21.35 11.37
C LEU A 11 -16.23 19.92 11.00
N SER A 12 -17.14 19.30 11.77
CA SER A 12 -17.63 17.94 11.45
C SER A 12 -18.44 17.89 10.16
N ILE A 13 -19.23 18.94 9.89
CA ILE A 13 -20.01 19.05 8.64
C ILE A 13 -19.06 19.30 7.46
N ILE A 14 -18.07 20.19 7.61
CA ILE A 14 -17.05 20.43 6.58
C ILE A 14 -16.26 19.14 6.30
N SER A 15 -15.88 18.36 7.32
CA SER A 15 -15.20 17.08 7.12
C SER A 15 -16.07 16.04 6.40
N MET A 16 -17.39 16.05 6.60
CA MET A 16 -18.31 15.19 5.85
C MET A 16 -18.37 15.55 4.36
N PHE A 17 -18.19 16.82 4.00
CA PHE A 17 -18.19 17.27 2.60
C PHE A 17 -16.81 17.25 1.93
N LEU A 18 -15.73 17.04 2.68
CA LEU A 18 -14.39 16.84 2.14
C LEU A 18 -14.17 15.41 1.62
N ILE A 19 -15.04 14.46 1.97
CA ILE A 19 -15.07 13.14 1.36
C ILE A 19 -15.99 13.25 0.14
N SER A 20 -15.45 13.70 -0.99
CA SER A 20 -16.17 13.60 -2.26
C SER A 20 -16.53 12.13 -2.52
N PRO A 21 -17.78 11.79 -2.90
CA PRO A 21 -18.07 10.45 -3.36
C PRO A 21 -17.25 10.22 -4.63
N VAL A 22 -16.17 9.46 -4.52
CA VAL A 22 -15.46 8.94 -5.68
C VAL A 22 -16.44 7.99 -6.34
N ALA A 23 -16.84 8.31 -7.57
CA ALA A 23 -17.76 7.48 -8.33
C ALA A 23 -17.03 6.20 -8.72
N ALA A 24 -17.05 5.21 -7.82
CA ALA A 24 -16.37 3.95 -8.04
C ALA A 24 -16.90 3.27 -9.31
N ALA A 25 -15.99 2.69 -10.09
CA ALA A 25 -16.31 2.06 -11.36
C ALA A 25 -17.21 0.82 -11.20
N THR A 26 -17.12 0.13 -10.05
CA THR A 26 -17.95 -1.05 -9.73
C THR A 26 -18.93 -0.77 -8.59
N SER A 27 -20.01 -1.56 -8.54
CA SER A 27 -20.98 -1.55 -7.44
C SER A 27 -20.38 -1.90 -6.07
N GLN A 28 -19.18 -2.46 -6.05
CA GLN A 28 -18.43 -2.85 -4.85
C GLN A 28 -17.40 -1.80 -4.40
N GLY A 29 -17.32 -0.65 -5.08
CA GLY A 29 -16.41 0.41 -4.67
C GLY A 29 -14.98 0.22 -5.17
N LEU A 30 -14.77 -0.47 -6.30
CA LEU A 30 -13.45 -0.73 -6.87
C LEU A 30 -13.25 0.01 -8.19
N GLU A 31 -12.04 0.49 -8.41
CA GLU A 31 -11.58 1.11 -9.66
C GLU A 31 -10.07 0.93 -9.85
N TRP A 32 -9.56 1.18 -11.07
CA TRP A 32 -8.12 1.24 -11.30
C TRP A 32 -7.59 2.62 -10.91
N GLY A 33 -6.54 2.65 -10.10
CA GLY A 33 -5.83 3.89 -9.75
C GLY A 33 -4.69 4.25 -10.69
N ILE A 34 -4.55 3.51 -11.80
CA ILE A 34 -3.49 3.68 -12.79
C ILE A 34 -4.08 3.75 -14.21
N GLU A 35 -3.32 4.35 -15.12
CA GLU A 35 -3.61 4.43 -16.54
C GLU A 35 -2.51 3.78 -17.39
N SER A 36 -2.85 3.43 -18.64
CA SER A 36 -1.86 2.92 -19.58
C SER A 36 -0.89 4.04 -19.96
N GLY A 37 0.41 3.75 -19.88
CA GLY A 37 1.50 4.71 -20.07
C GLY A 37 2.03 5.32 -18.78
N ASP A 38 1.41 5.03 -17.62
CA ASP A 38 1.97 5.43 -16.33
C ASP A 38 3.29 4.72 -16.07
N GLN A 39 4.21 5.45 -15.44
CA GLN A 39 5.58 5.01 -15.18
C GLN A 39 5.93 5.14 -13.70
N TRP A 40 6.67 4.15 -13.20
CA TRP A 40 7.18 4.12 -11.84
C TRP A 40 8.62 3.66 -11.80
N ASN A 41 9.38 4.28 -10.91
CA ASN A 41 10.77 3.96 -10.68
C ASN A 41 10.87 3.27 -9.32
N PHE A 42 11.69 2.23 -9.24
CA PHE A 42 11.91 1.48 -8.02
C PHE A 42 13.40 1.39 -7.72
N ASP A 43 13.77 1.74 -6.50
CA ASP A 43 15.08 1.44 -5.95
C ASP A 43 15.10 -0.04 -5.57
N PHE A 44 15.94 -0.80 -6.26
CA PHE A 44 16.16 -2.22 -6.04
C PHE A 44 17.48 -2.42 -5.31
N THR A 45 17.48 -3.21 -4.25
CA THR A 45 18.67 -3.48 -3.46
C THR A 45 18.70 -4.93 -3.00
N VAL A 46 19.85 -5.58 -3.18
CA VAL A 46 20.16 -6.88 -2.58
C VAL A 46 21.34 -6.67 -1.65
N LYS A 47 21.12 -7.01 -0.38
CA LYS A 47 22.16 -6.98 0.65
C LYS A 47 22.46 -8.40 1.06
N GLU A 48 23.70 -8.81 0.91
CA GLU A 48 24.18 -10.11 1.34
C GLU A 48 25.20 -9.95 2.46
N ALA A 49 25.15 -10.86 3.43
CA ALA A 49 26.10 -10.85 4.54
C ALA A 49 27.53 -11.07 4.02
N ASN A 50 28.39 -10.08 4.23
CA ASN A 50 29.81 -10.10 3.85
C ASN A 50 30.10 -9.93 2.35
N GLU A 51 29.13 -9.48 1.55
CA GLU A 51 29.36 -9.07 0.16
C GLU A 51 29.01 -7.59 -0.04
N ASP A 52 29.38 -7.05 -1.20
CA ASP A 52 29.00 -5.70 -1.58
C ASP A 52 27.51 -5.64 -1.94
N ASP A 53 26.84 -4.58 -1.47
CA ASP A 53 25.43 -4.34 -1.80
C ASP A 53 25.26 -4.18 -3.32
N PHE A 54 24.33 -4.94 -3.90
CA PHE A 54 23.88 -4.72 -5.28
C PHE A 54 22.72 -3.73 -5.25
N ILE A 55 22.88 -2.60 -5.95
CA ILE A 55 21.90 -1.52 -6.00
C ILE A 55 21.67 -1.15 -7.46
N GLU A 56 20.40 -1.17 -7.87
CA GLU A 56 19.97 -0.83 -9.23
C GLU A 56 18.63 -0.10 -9.18
N VAL A 57 18.27 0.56 -10.28
CA VAL A 57 16.93 1.11 -10.46
C VAL A 57 16.17 0.28 -11.50
N LEU A 58 14.91 -0.03 -11.19
CA LEU A 58 13.98 -0.67 -12.09
C LEU A 58 12.91 0.34 -12.54
N TYR A 59 12.61 0.34 -13.84
CA TYR A 59 11.54 1.12 -14.44
C TYR A 59 10.39 0.20 -14.82
N PHE A 60 9.21 0.54 -14.34
CA PHE A 60 7.95 -0.11 -14.65
C PHE A 60 7.11 0.86 -15.48
N GLU A 61 6.65 0.41 -16.65
CA GLU A 61 5.68 1.14 -17.46
C GLU A 61 4.43 0.29 -17.65
N SER A 62 3.25 0.83 -17.36
CA SER A 62 2.00 0.15 -17.67
C SER A 62 1.75 0.16 -19.17
N THR A 63 1.84 -1.00 -19.82
CA THR A 63 1.62 -1.12 -21.27
C THR A 63 0.19 -1.45 -21.64
N GLY A 64 -0.66 -1.74 -20.66
CA GLY A 64 -2.06 -2.10 -20.87
C GLY A 64 -2.57 -3.12 -19.86
N GLY A 65 -3.46 -4.01 -20.30
CA GLY A 65 -4.08 -5.02 -19.43
C GLY A 65 -5.12 -4.45 -18.44
N LEU A 66 -5.30 -3.13 -18.40
CA LEU A 66 -6.31 -2.41 -17.62
C LEU A 66 -7.72 -2.58 -18.21
N THR A 67 -8.17 -3.83 -18.28
CA THR A 67 -9.55 -4.14 -18.67
C THR A 67 -10.51 -3.78 -17.55
N THR A 68 -11.79 -3.61 -17.89
CA THR A 68 -12.82 -3.26 -16.93
C THR A 68 -12.94 -4.32 -15.84
N ILE A 69 -12.80 -3.91 -14.58
CA ILE A 69 -13.03 -4.77 -13.43
C ILE A 69 -14.49 -5.25 -13.47
N PRO A 70 -14.76 -6.56 -13.33
CA PRO A 70 -16.12 -7.06 -13.22
C PRO A 70 -16.93 -6.30 -12.15
N ASN A 71 -18.19 -5.97 -12.46
CA ASN A 71 -19.02 -5.17 -11.55
C ASN A 71 -19.24 -5.82 -10.18
N ILE A 72 -19.17 -7.16 -10.14
CA ILE A 72 -19.20 -7.97 -8.92
C ILE A 72 -18.05 -8.97 -9.02
N LEU A 73 -17.10 -8.87 -8.09
CA LEU A 73 -16.05 -9.83 -7.84
C LEU A 73 -16.48 -10.79 -6.74
N THR A 74 -16.26 -12.07 -6.99
CA THR A 74 -16.48 -13.17 -6.02
C THR A 74 -15.20 -13.96 -5.74
N ASP A 75 -14.13 -13.69 -6.50
CA ASP A 75 -12.86 -14.41 -6.43
C ASP A 75 -11.73 -13.45 -6.82
N TRP A 76 -10.60 -13.52 -6.11
CA TRP A 76 -9.40 -12.72 -6.39
C TRP A 76 -8.93 -12.88 -7.83
N VAL A 77 -8.87 -14.10 -8.35
CA VAL A 77 -8.32 -14.37 -9.69
C VAL A 77 -9.19 -13.83 -10.82
N SER A 78 -10.39 -13.32 -10.50
CA SER A 78 -11.25 -12.62 -11.46
C SER A 78 -10.85 -11.17 -11.66
N ILE A 79 -9.92 -10.64 -10.85
CA ILE A 79 -9.34 -9.32 -11.05
C ILE A 79 -8.41 -9.39 -12.28
N PRO A 80 -8.62 -8.56 -13.31
CA PRO A 80 -7.72 -8.54 -14.46
C PRO A 80 -6.32 -8.08 -14.07
N ASN A 81 -5.29 -8.73 -14.62
CA ASN A 81 -3.90 -8.36 -14.37
C ASN A 81 -3.42 -7.33 -15.41
N PRO A 82 -3.01 -6.12 -14.99
CA PRO A 82 -2.37 -5.16 -15.88
C PRO A 82 -1.03 -5.68 -16.39
N THR A 83 -0.63 -5.24 -17.58
CA THR A 83 0.66 -5.61 -18.18
C THR A 83 1.68 -4.51 -17.96
N PHE A 84 2.91 -4.92 -17.65
CA PHE A 84 4.02 -4.00 -17.40
C PHE A 84 5.21 -4.35 -18.27
N ASP A 85 5.84 -3.33 -18.83
CA ASP A 85 7.20 -3.43 -19.33
C ASP A 85 8.16 -3.05 -18.21
N ILE A 86 9.08 -3.97 -17.90
CA ILE A 86 10.06 -3.81 -16.81
C ILE A 86 11.46 -3.75 -17.42
N THR A 87 12.16 -2.65 -17.15
CA THR A 87 13.52 -2.40 -17.66
C THR A 87 14.45 -1.96 -16.54
N TRP A 88 15.74 -2.19 -16.73
CA TRP A 88 16.80 -1.66 -15.87
C TRP A 88 17.02 -0.17 -16.10
N GLU A 89 17.77 0.47 -15.21
CA GLU A 89 18.12 1.89 -15.33
C GLU A 89 18.74 2.25 -16.70
N ASN A 90 19.55 1.32 -17.22
CA ASN A 90 20.22 1.46 -18.51
C ASN A 90 19.31 1.22 -19.73
N GLY A 91 18.01 0.99 -19.52
CA GLY A 91 17.00 0.75 -20.56
C GLY A 91 16.99 -0.67 -21.13
N SER A 92 17.81 -1.58 -20.61
CA SER A 92 17.79 -2.97 -21.04
C SER A 92 16.63 -3.74 -20.38
N SER A 93 16.06 -4.70 -21.10
CA SER A 93 15.01 -5.57 -20.55
C SER A 93 15.55 -6.43 -19.41
N ILE A 94 14.70 -6.67 -18.41
CA ILE A 94 15.05 -7.53 -17.27
C ILE A 94 15.33 -8.98 -17.67
N GLY A 95 14.75 -9.47 -18.78
CA GLY A 95 15.00 -10.82 -19.30
C GLY A 95 14.87 -11.92 -18.23
N PHE A 96 15.86 -12.82 -18.15
CA PHE A 96 15.88 -13.89 -17.15
C PHE A 96 16.10 -13.40 -15.72
N TYR A 97 16.57 -12.17 -15.50
CA TYR A 97 16.68 -11.61 -14.15
C TYR A 97 15.30 -11.37 -13.51
N GLY A 98 14.22 -11.40 -14.29
CA GLY A 98 12.84 -11.38 -13.76
C GLY A 98 12.53 -12.54 -12.81
N LEU A 99 13.33 -13.61 -12.81
CA LEU A 99 13.24 -14.68 -11.82
C LEU A 99 13.45 -14.19 -10.38
N ILE A 100 14.00 -12.99 -10.18
CA ILE A 100 14.11 -12.38 -8.85
C ILE A 100 12.75 -12.21 -8.17
N PHE A 101 11.69 -12.00 -8.95
CA PHE A 101 10.32 -11.87 -8.46
C PHE A 101 9.67 -13.21 -8.10
N ILE A 102 10.38 -14.35 -8.15
CA ILE A 102 9.80 -15.64 -7.77
C ILE A 102 9.22 -15.62 -6.35
N PHE A 103 9.91 -14.97 -5.40
CA PHE A 103 9.42 -14.84 -4.03
C PHE A 103 8.26 -13.86 -3.91
N TYR A 104 8.21 -12.84 -4.76
CA TYR A 104 7.06 -11.96 -4.86
C TYR A 104 5.80 -12.76 -5.27
N PHE A 105 5.93 -13.62 -6.28
CA PHE A 105 4.84 -14.46 -6.79
C PHE A 105 4.35 -15.57 -5.86
N ILE A 106 5.02 -15.78 -4.71
CA ILE A 106 4.51 -16.64 -3.63
C ILE A 106 3.39 -15.95 -2.87
N VAL A 107 3.45 -14.62 -2.76
CA VAL A 107 2.52 -13.81 -1.97
C VAL A 107 1.60 -12.98 -2.86
N SER A 108 1.97 -12.61 -4.07
CA SER A 108 1.08 -11.83 -4.93
C SER A 108 1.23 -12.17 -6.40
N ASP A 109 0.13 -12.22 -7.14
CA ASP A 109 0.10 -12.50 -8.57
C ASP A 109 0.12 -11.24 -9.46
N THR A 110 0.04 -10.04 -8.87
CA THR A 110 -0.04 -8.78 -9.62
C THR A 110 0.69 -7.62 -8.94
N PHE A 111 1.40 -6.80 -9.73
CA PHE A 111 2.07 -5.58 -9.26
C PHE A 111 1.12 -4.42 -8.95
N VAL A 112 -0.16 -4.53 -9.34
CA VAL A 112 -1.19 -3.53 -9.09
C VAL A 112 -2.47 -4.20 -8.63
N VAL A 113 -3.09 -3.62 -7.61
CA VAL A 113 -4.43 -3.98 -7.13
C VAL A 113 -5.41 -2.82 -7.38
N PRO A 114 -6.72 -3.10 -7.53
CA PRO A 114 -7.72 -2.04 -7.58
C PRO A 114 -7.69 -1.15 -6.32
N ILE A 115 -8.14 0.08 -6.45
CA ILE A 115 -8.28 1.01 -5.32
C ILE A 115 -9.74 1.09 -4.86
N GLY A 116 -9.94 1.59 -3.64
CA GLY A 116 -11.27 1.87 -3.07
C GLY A 116 -11.63 0.93 -1.91
N ASN A 117 -12.22 -0.23 -2.19
CA ASN A 117 -12.69 -1.16 -1.16
C ASN A 117 -11.63 -2.21 -0.76
N TYR A 118 -10.65 -1.79 0.04
CA TYR A 118 -9.57 -2.66 0.55
C TYR A 118 -10.01 -3.75 1.52
N THR A 119 -11.17 -3.59 2.16
CA THR A 119 -11.75 -4.66 2.99
C THR A 119 -12.18 -5.82 2.11
N LEU A 120 -12.91 -5.53 1.01
CA LEU A 120 -13.29 -6.56 0.04
C LEU A 120 -12.07 -7.21 -0.61
N LEU A 121 -11.04 -6.43 -0.98
CA LEU A 121 -9.80 -7.01 -1.53
C LEU A 121 -9.13 -7.95 -0.53
N GLY A 122 -9.15 -7.60 0.77
CA GLY A 122 -8.74 -8.49 1.85
C GLY A 122 -9.52 -9.80 1.82
N GLU A 123 -10.85 -9.73 1.91
CA GLU A 123 -11.74 -10.90 1.90
C GLU A 123 -11.51 -11.80 0.67
N LEU A 124 -11.44 -11.21 -0.53
CA LEU A 124 -11.20 -11.95 -1.77
C LEU A 124 -9.82 -12.63 -1.78
N TYR A 125 -8.78 -11.94 -1.30
CA TYR A 125 -7.45 -12.52 -1.22
C TYR A 125 -7.39 -13.65 -0.18
N GLU A 126 -8.04 -13.46 0.98
CA GLU A 126 -8.12 -14.48 2.04
C GLU A 126 -8.81 -15.76 1.56
N ASP A 127 -9.87 -15.63 0.74
CA ASP A 127 -10.62 -16.78 0.23
C ASP A 127 -9.86 -17.54 -0.88
N SER A 128 -9.03 -16.85 -1.67
CA SER A 128 -8.43 -17.43 -2.88
C SER A 128 -6.94 -17.80 -2.76
N LEU A 129 -6.12 -16.97 -2.12
CA LEU A 129 -4.65 -17.06 -2.16
C LEU A 129 -3.98 -17.14 -0.78
N TYR A 130 -4.75 -16.99 0.31
CA TYR A 130 -4.22 -16.76 1.65
C TYR A 130 -3.05 -17.65 2.05
N ASN A 131 -1.91 -17.01 2.28
CA ASN A 131 -0.72 -17.65 2.87
C ASN A 131 -0.17 -16.91 4.09
N GLY A 132 -0.61 -15.69 4.41
CA GLY A 132 0.01 -14.83 5.42
C GLY A 132 -0.95 -13.83 6.05
N THR A 133 -0.45 -12.79 6.72
CA THR A 133 -1.28 -11.74 7.33
C THR A 133 -1.57 -10.63 6.33
N ILE A 134 -2.84 -10.25 6.18
CA ILE A 134 -3.22 -9.02 5.46
C ILE A 134 -3.25 -7.86 6.46
N TYR A 135 -2.76 -6.70 6.05
CA TYR A 135 -2.86 -5.48 6.83
C TYR A 135 -3.36 -4.32 5.97
N ASN A 136 -4.07 -3.41 6.64
CA ASN A 136 -4.83 -2.34 5.99
C ASN A 136 -4.62 -1.04 6.80
N SER A 137 -3.53 -0.34 6.50
CA SER A 137 -3.18 0.95 7.11
C SER A 137 -3.80 2.11 6.33
N ALA A 138 -3.62 3.36 6.78
CA ALA A 138 -4.22 4.49 6.09
C ALA A 138 -3.67 4.71 4.67
N SER A 139 -2.37 4.56 4.47
CA SER A 139 -1.73 4.82 3.16
C SER A 139 -1.42 3.54 2.38
N TYR A 140 -1.32 2.39 3.07
CA TYR A 140 -0.92 1.12 2.46
C TYR A 140 -1.88 -0.01 2.78
N TRP A 141 -2.08 -0.88 1.80
CA TRP A 141 -2.71 -2.18 1.96
C TRP A 141 -1.72 -3.24 1.48
N GLY A 142 -1.61 -4.37 2.16
CA GLY A 142 -0.62 -5.35 1.76
C GLY A 142 -0.66 -6.63 2.57
N MET A 143 0.34 -7.46 2.30
CA MET A 143 0.45 -8.82 2.80
C MET A 143 1.83 -9.06 3.40
N GLN A 144 1.86 -9.86 4.45
CA GLN A 144 3.08 -10.28 5.10
C GLN A 144 3.05 -11.79 5.32
N LEU A 145 4.06 -12.48 4.83
CA LEU A 145 4.32 -13.88 5.09
C LEU A 145 5.56 -13.97 5.98
N ASN A 146 5.44 -14.57 7.14
CA ASN A 146 6.57 -14.79 8.05
C ASN A 146 6.90 -16.27 8.11
N ASP A 147 8.15 -16.56 8.39
CA ASP A 147 8.64 -17.91 8.64
C ASP A 147 8.40 -18.91 7.48
N PHE A 148 8.38 -18.44 6.22
CA PHE A 148 8.16 -19.31 5.07
C PHE A 148 9.38 -20.20 4.81
N GLU A 149 9.19 -21.52 4.89
CA GLU A 149 10.26 -22.48 4.62
C GLU A 149 10.46 -22.68 3.10
N PHE A 150 11.63 -22.30 2.60
CA PHE A 150 12.05 -22.53 1.23
C PHE A 150 13.45 -23.11 1.17
N SER A 151 13.58 -24.33 0.65
CA SER A 151 14.88 -24.99 0.42
C SER A 151 15.76 -25.05 1.69
N GLY A 152 15.15 -25.26 2.85
CA GLY A 152 15.86 -25.32 4.14
C GLY A 152 16.23 -23.96 4.76
N ASN A 153 15.77 -22.86 4.18
CA ASN A 153 15.89 -21.51 4.74
C ASN A 153 14.52 -20.95 5.11
N THR A 154 14.52 -20.05 6.08
CA THR A 154 13.33 -19.28 6.48
C THR A 154 13.33 -17.92 5.78
N LEU A 155 12.20 -17.56 5.20
CA LEU A 155 11.99 -16.31 4.47
C LEU A 155 10.81 -15.53 5.07
N ASP A 156 11.04 -14.24 5.30
CA ASP A 156 9.97 -13.26 5.58
C ASP A 156 9.74 -12.42 4.33
N ILE A 157 8.50 -12.39 3.84
CA ILE A 157 8.10 -11.70 2.62
C ILE A 157 7.07 -10.63 2.97
N HIS A 158 7.32 -9.40 2.56
CA HIS A 158 6.44 -8.25 2.77
C HIS A 158 6.14 -7.58 1.43
N VAL A 159 4.87 -7.32 1.16
CA VAL A 159 4.38 -6.68 -0.07
C VAL A 159 3.35 -5.61 0.30
N ASP A 160 3.58 -4.39 -0.16
CA ASP A 160 2.77 -3.22 0.18
C ASP A 160 2.31 -2.54 -1.10
N TYR A 161 1.02 -2.25 -1.21
CA TYR A 161 0.44 -1.44 -2.27
C TYR A 161 0.08 -0.07 -1.72
N LEU A 162 0.43 0.99 -2.48
CA LEU A 162 0.02 2.34 -2.14
C LEU A 162 -1.47 2.50 -2.42
N LYS A 163 -2.25 2.95 -1.44
CA LYS A 163 -3.71 3.07 -1.62
C LYS A 163 -4.15 4.16 -2.59
N ALA A 164 -3.27 5.11 -2.87
CA ALA A 164 -3.57 6.24 -3.74
C ALA A 164 -3.74 5.80 -5.20
N ASP A 165 -3.00 4.79 -5.66
CA ASP A 165 -3.04 4.29 -7.04
C ASP A 165 -3.10 2.76 -7.16
N GLY A 166 -2.91 2.03 -6.07
CA GLY A 166 -2.94 0.57 -6.03
C GLY A 166 -1.67 -0.09 -6.53
N MET A 167 -0.64 0.68 -6.90
CA MET A 167 0.65 0.16 -7.36
C MET A 167 1.52 -0.30 -6.20
N LEU A 168 2.34 -1.33 -6.45
CA LEU A 168 3.38 -1.78 -5.53
C LEU A 168 4.20 -0.59 -5.03
N ALA A 169 4.31 -0.48 -3.71
CA ALA A 169 5.08 0.53 -2.99
C ALA A 169 6.35 -0.08 -2.41
N HIS A 170 6.22 -1.20 -1.70
CA HIS A 170 7.33 -1.90 -1.10
C HIS A 170 7.22 -3.39 -1.38
N TRP A 171 8.35 -4.00 -1.71
CA TRP A 171 8.53 -5.44 -1.63
C TRP A 171 9.82 -5.72 -0.89
N ARG A 172 9.77 -6.58 0.12
CA ARG A 172 10.93 -7.01 0.88
C ARG A 172 10.92 -8.52 1.06
N VAL A 173 12.05 -9.14 0.85
CA VAL A 173 12.33 -10.53 1.24
C VAL A 173 13.51 -10.51 2.19
N THR A 174 13.34 -11.09 3.37
CA THR A 174 14.41 -11.19 4.36
C THR A 174 14.67 -12.65 4.66
N SER A 175 15.94 -13.04 4.63
CA SER A 175 16.45 -14.30 5.14
C SER A 175 17.62 -14.02 6.08
N GLU A 176 18.18 -15.06 6.68
CA GLU A 176 19.30 -14.94 7.64
C GLU A 176 20.49 -14.16 7.06
N ASN A 177 20.80 -14.38 5.78
CA ASN A 177 22.00 -13.81 5.15
C ASN A 177 21.72 -12.82 4.02
N VAL A 178 20.47 -12.72 3.56
CA VAL A 178 20.12 -11.94 2.37
C VAL A 178 18.87 -11.11 2.63
N THR A 179 18.91 -9.83 2.28
CA THR A 179 17.73 -8.97 2.23
C THR A 179 17.59 -8.40 0.83
N ILE A 180 16.46 -8.70 0.19
CA ILE A 180 16.06 -8.10 -1.08
C ILE A 180 15.02 -7.05 -0.76
N THR A 181 15.19 -5.83 -1.27
CA THR A 181 14.21 -4.76 -1.14
C THR A 181 13.97 -4.09 -2.49
N MET A 182 12.72 -3.83 -2.79
CA MET A 182 12.30 -2.98 -3.88
C MET A 182 11.36 -1.91 -3.30
N THR A 183 11.73 -0.65 -3.45
CA THR A 183 10.95 0.48 -2.93
C THR A 183 10.65 1.46 -4.04
N ARG A 184 9.37 1.81 -4.20
CA ARG A 184 8.94 2.81 -5.17
C ARG A 184 9.53 4.17 -4.80
N GLN A 185 10.08 4.87 -5.79
CA GLN A 185 10.55 6.24 -5.63
C GLN A 185 9.35 7.21 -5.53
N GLY A 186 9.52 8.29 -4.78
CA GLY A 186 8.49 9.33 -4.66
C GLY A 186 7.32 8.97 -3.75
N LEU A 187 7.45 7.94 -2.91
CA LEU A 187 6.45 7.64 -1.88
C LEU A 187 6.31 8.79 -0.88
N PRO A 188 5.09 9.03 -0.35
CA PRO A 188 4.87 10.08 0.62
C PRO A 188 5.67 9.81 1.90
N SER A 189 6.63 10.70 2.19
CA SER A 189 7.59 10.54 3.29
C SER A 189 6.97 10.62 4.69
N PHE A 190 5.76 11.18 4.83
CA PHE A 190 4.95 11.11 6.05
C PHE A 190 3.49 11.50 5.75
N ASP A 191 2.57 10.54 5.86
CA ASP A 191 1.14 10.80 5.77
C ASP A 191 0.57 11.15 7.15
N ILE A 192 0.53 12.44 7.48
CA ILE A 192 -0.06 12.95 8.73
C ILE A 192 -1.53 12.55 8.83
N VAL A 193 -2.27 12.61 7.72
CA VAL A 193 -3.69 12.29 7.71
C VAL A 193 -3.88 10.82 7.98
N GLY A 194 -3.08 9.98 7.34
CA GLY A 194 -3.09 8.55 7.56
C GLY A 194 -2.66 8.15 8.98
N PHE A 195 -1.61 8.77 9.52
CA PHE A 195 -1.22 8.59 10.91
C PHE A 195 -2.37 8.95 11.88
N ILE A 196 -3.09 10.06 11.61
CA ILE A 196 -4.25 10.47 12.41
C ILE A 196 -5.41 9.49 12.26
N GLN A 197 -5.65 8.93 11.07
CA GLN A 197 -6.70 7.94 10.85
C GLN A 197 -6.40 6.63 11.59
N ASP A 198 -5.16 6.13 11.46
CA ASP A 198 -4.71 4.88 12.10
C ASP A 198 -4.59 5.01 13.62
N ASN A 199 -4.35 6.22 14.12
CA ASN A 199 -4.14 6.50 15.55
C ASN A 199 -5.21 7.44 16.12
N LEU A 200 -6.42 7.48 15.54
CA LEU A 200 -7.46 8.44 15.87
C LEU A 200 -7.77 8.49 17.38
N LEU A 201 -7.71 7.32 18.04
CA LEU A 201 -7.90 7.17 19.48
C LEU A 201 -6.80 7.87 20.31
N LEU A 202 -5.53 7.74 19.90
CA LEU A 202 -4.38 8.41 20.51
C LEU A 202 -4.42 9.92 20.26
N VAL A 203 -4.77 10.33 19.04
CA VAL A 203 -4.89 11.75 18.67
C VAL A 203 -6.06 12.41 19.42
N ALA A 204 -7.20 11.72 19.56
CA ALA A 204 -8.33 12.18 20.36
C ALA A 204 -7.96 12.32 21.84
N ALA A 205 -7.24 11.34 22.40
CA ALA A 205 -6.75 11.41 23.79
C ALA A 205 -5.77 12.58 24.00
N GLY A 206 -4.82 12.77 23.07
CA GLY A 206 -3.89 13.90 23.09
C GLY A 206 -4.61 15.25 23.01
N GLY A 207 -5.61 15.37 22.13
CA GLY A 207 -6.45 16.57 22.01
C GLY A 207 -7.22 16.91 23.29
N VAL A 208 -7.78 15.91 23.97
CA VAL A 208 -8.49 16.10 25.25
C VAL A 208 -7.56 16.60 26.35
N ILE A 209 -6.35 16.03 26.45
CA ILE A 209 -5.34 16.47 27.43
C ILE A 209 -4.92 17.92 27.17
N LEU A 210 -4.74 18.29 25.91
CA LEU A 210 -4.32 19.64 25.53
C LEU A 210 -5.42 20.68 25.84
N ILE A 211 -6.69 20.33 25.60
CA ILE A 211 -7.84 21.15 25.99
C ILE A 211 -7.92 21.31 27.52
N LEU A 212 -7.72 20.23 28.29
CA LEU A 212 -7.70 20.29 29.75
C LEU A 212 -6.59 21.20 30.27
N LEU A 213 -5.38 21.11 29.69
CA LEU A 213 -4.25 22.00 30.03
C LEU A 213 -4.56 23.46 29.74
N ILE A 214 -5.15 23.76 28.57
CA ILE A 214 -5.58 25.12 28.23
C ILE A 214 -6.61 25.65 29.22
N ILE A 215 -7.59 24.84 29.61
CA ILE A 215 -8.62 25.23 30.61
C ILE A 215 -7.98 25.49 31.97
N ILE A 216 -7.03 24.65 32.40
CA ILE A 216 -6.31 24.82 33.67
C ILE A 216 -5.46 26.10 33.65
N CYS A 217 -4.74 26.36 32.56
CA CYS A 217 -3.96 27.58 32.39
C CYS A 217 -4.85 28.82 32.30
N ALA A 218 -6.00 28.75 31.65
CA ALA A 218 -6.96 29.86 31.54
C ALA A 218 -7.69 30.14 32.86
N LYS A 219 -7.91 29.15 33.72
CA LYS A 219 -8.47 29.32 35.08
C LYS A 219 -7.47 29.84 36.11
N ARG A 220 -6.16 29.75 35.82
CA ARG A 220 -5.08 30.25 36.70
C ARG A 220 -4.71 31.72 36.42
N LYS A 221 -5.27 32.34 35.40
CA LYS A 221 -5.27 33.80 35.21
C LYS A 221 -6.59 34.37 35.73
#